data_AF-A0A972GBM5-F1
#
_entry.id   AF-A0A972GBM5-F1
#
_cell.length_a   1.000
_cell.length_b   1.000
_cell.length_c   1.000
_cell.angle_alpha   90.00
_cell.angle_beta   90.00
_cell.angle_gamma   90.00
#
_symmetry.space_group_name_H-M   'P 1'
#
loop_
_entity.id
_entity.type
_entity.pdbx_description
1 polymer ?
#
loop_
_entity_poly.entity_id
_entity_poly.type
_entity_poly.pdbx_seq_one_letter_code
_entity_poly.pdbx_strand_id
1 'polypeptide(L)'
;MGNYVRWNGRVTRLTQNLMLVTIGLIIMVLAANVPTPTSTFAATLPQGFQQSTVFSGLSNPTDMQFASDGRIFIAEKSGKIKIFDNLTDTTPTVFADLQTSVHNFWDRGLLGLALDPAFPDDPYVYVLYTYDADFEGPPPHWDDQCPDPPGATKDGCVVLGRLSRLEASGNAMVGQEQVLIEDWCQQYPSHSIGSLAFGEDGALYASAGDGASFNFPDYGQKGTPRNPCDDPPTGVGGNQTPPTAEGGALRSQDIRTSSDPASLDGAIIRVNPDTGAALPDNPLYSSTDPNEQRIIAHGLRNPFRFTVRPDTDGSGSAMSAGVYGKK
;
A
#
# COMPACT_ATOMS: atom_id res chain seq x y z
N MET A 1 42.31 74.93 -35.82
CA MET A 1 42.85 73.55 -35.74
C MET A 1 43.58 73.44 -34.41
N GLY A 2 42.90 72.90 -33.39
CA GLY A 2 43.40 72.90 -32.01
C GLY A 2 42.36 72.36 -31.02
N ASN A 3 42.78 71.35 -30.26
CA ASN A 3 42.65 71.14 -28.81
C ASN A 3 41.49 71.74 -27.97
N TYR A 4 40.91 70.85 -27.14
CA TYR A 4 40.07 71.01 -25.93
C TYR A 4 38.69 71.70 -26.12
N VAL A 5 37.59 71.25 -25.50
CA VAL A 5 37.26 71.40 -24.07
C VAL A 5 36.14 70.42 -23.65
N ARG A 6 36.28 69.76 -22.50
CA ARG A 6 35.17 69.28 -21.65
C ARG A 6 34.83 70.39 -20.65
N TRP A 7 33.55 70.78 -20.49
CA TRP A 7 32.87 70.83 -19.18
C TRP A 7 31.36 71.16 -19.30
N ASN A 8 30.67 70.96 -18.17
CA ASN A 8 29.27 70.64 -17.93
C ASN A 8 28.20 71.73 -18.15
N GLY A 9 26.94 71.27 -18.27
CA GLY A 9 25.74 72.02 -17.89
C GLY A 9 24.63 71.07 -17.41
N ARG A 10 24.36 71.08 -16.10
CA ARG A 10 23.20 70.47 -15.41
C ARG A 10 21.89 71.19 -15.81
N VAL A 11 20.77 70.62 -15.33
CA VAL A 11 19.37 71.13 -15.21
C VAL A 11 18.46 70.31 -16.15
N THR A 12 17.48 69.50 -15.72
CA THR A 12 16.64 69.56 -14.51
C THR A 12 16.06 68.16 -14.20
N ARG A 13 16.29 67.66 -12.98
CA ARG A 13 15.48 66.62 -12.35
C ARG A 13 14.17 67.28 -11.92
N LEU A 14 13.03 67.03 -12.56
CA LEU A 14 11.70 67.36 -11.99
C LEU A 14 10.48 66.77 -12.71
N THR A 15 10.62 65.73 -13.55
CA THR A 15 9.45 65.11 -14.22
C THR A 15 9.35 63.58 -14.12
N GLN A 16 10.29 62.89 -13.45
CA GLN A 16 10.28 61.43 -13.34
C GLN A 16 9.65 60.85 -12.05
N ASN A 17 9.22 61.68 -11.09
CA ASN A 17 8.68 61.20 -9.82
C ASN A 17 7.14 61.25 -9.69
N LEU A 18 6.41 61.70 -10.72
CA LEU A 18 4.93 61.70 -10.70
C LEU A 18 4.27 60.56 -11.51
N MET A 19 5.05 59.74 -12.23
CA MET A 19 4.49 58.69 -13.11
C MET A 19 4.62 57.26 -12.55
N LEU A 20 5.21 57.09 -11.36
CA LEU A 20 5.36 55.78 -10.70
C LEU A 20 4.43 55.58 -9.49
N VAL A 21 3.79 56.65 -8.96
CA VAL A 21 2.91 56.54 -7.79
C VAL A 21 1.46 56.23 -8.18
N THR A 22 1.03 56.55 -9.40
CA THR A 22 -0.35 56.34 -9.87
C THR A 22 -0.62 54.97 -10.51
N ILE A 23 0.41 54.22 -10.94
CA ILE A 23 0.23 52.85 -11.46
C ILE A 23 0.26 51.79 -10.33
N GLY A 24 1.02 52.03 -9.27
CA GLY A 24 1.10 51.11 -8.12
C GLY A 24 -0.19 51.05 -7.27
N LEU A 25 -0.95 52.14 -7.20
CA LEU A 25 -2.17 52.21 -6.38
C LEU A 25 -3.44 51.69 -7.09
N ILE A 26 -3.44 51.57 -8.41
CA ILE A 26 -4.57 50.97 -9.15
C ILE A 26 -4.48 49.43 -9.18
N ILE A 27 -3.27 48.86 -9.09
CA ILE A 27 -3.08 47.40 -9.02
C ILE A 27 -3.38 46.83 -7.63
N MET A 28 -3.19 47.61 -6.54
CA MET A 28 -3.53 47.15 -5.18
C MET A 28 -5.03 47.21 -4.83
N VAL A 29 -5.87 47.93 -5.59
CA VAL A 29 -7.30 48.07 -5.26
C VAL A 29 -8.21 47.11 -6.07
N LEU A 30 -7.69 46.43 -7.11
CA LEU A 30 -8.45 45.40 -7.84
C LEU A 30 -8.15 43.95 -7.44
N ALA A 31 -7.21 43.69 -6.53
CA ALA A 31 -6.87 42.33 -6.09
C ALA A 31 -7.70 41.81 -4.88
N ALA A 32 -8.62 42.62 -4.33
CA ALA A 32 -9.30 42.30 -3.07
C ALA A 32 -10.66 41.57 -3.21
N ASN A 33 -11.11 41.24 -4.42
CA ASN A 33 -12.42 40.61 -4.64
C ASN A 33 -12.38 39.42 -5.61
N VAL A 34 -11.30 38.63 -5.61
CA VAL A 34 -11.39 37.29 -6.22
C VAL A 34 -12.10 36.40 -5.19
N PRO A 35 -13.38 36.02 -5.37
CA PRO A 35 -13.98 34.99 -4.53
C PRO A 35 -13.10 33.75 -4.67
N THR A 36 -12.47 33.34 -3.57
CA THR A 36 -11.83 32.04 -3.49
C THR A 36 -12.90 31.00 -3.80
N PRO A 37 -12.67 30.04 -4.71
CA PRO A 37 -13.59 28.94 -4.89
C PRO A 37 -13.59 28.12 -3.60
N THR A 38 -14.55 28.36 -2.72
CA THR A 38 -14.86 27.45 -1.62
C THR A 38 -15.56 26.23 -2.21
N SER A 39 -14.77 25.31 -2.76
CA SER A 39 -15.26 23.97 -3.07
C SER A 39 -15.25 23.14 -1.79
N THR A 40 -16.16 23.45 -0.87
CA THR A 40 -16.54 22.50 0.18
C THR A 40 -17.78 21.75 -0.30
N PHE A 41 -17.59 20.70 -1.10
CA PHE A 41 -18.60 19.66 -1.19
C PHE A 41 -18.54 18.86 0.11
N ALA A 42 -19.22 19.34 1.15
CA ALA A 42 -19.61 18.43 2.22
C ALA A 42 -20.57 17.42 1.58
N ALA A 43 -20.14 16.17 1.46
CA ALA A 43 -21.03 15.12 1.00
C ALA A 43 -22.23 15.07 1.97
N THR A 44 -23.42 15.37 1.46
CA THR A 44 -24.66 15.09 2.20
C THR A 44 -24.73 13.59 2.40
N LEU A 45 -24.59 13.15 3.65
CA LEU A 45 -24.74 11.74 4.01
C LEU A 45 -26.16 11.27 3.71
N PRO A 46 -26.37 9.99 3.35
CA PRO A 46 -27.71 9.42 3.20
C PRO A 46 -28.54 9.60 4.48
N GLN A 47 -29.86 9.63 4.35
CA GLN A 47 -30.75 9.68 5.51
C GLN A 47 -30.45 8.52 6.48
N GLY A 48 -30.35 8.84 7.77
CA GLY A 48 -30.01 7.87 8.82
C GLY A 48 -28.50 7.75 9.11
N PHE A 49 -27.64 8.43 8.37
CA PHE A 49 -26.20 8.47 8.62
C PHE A 49 -25.77 9.78 9.29
N GLN A 50 -24.85 9.66 10.23
CA GLN A 50 -24.16 10.78 10.87
C GLN A 50 -22.64 10.52 10.83
N GLN A 51 -21.85 11.58 10.78
CA GLN A 51 -20.40 11.50 10.85
C GLN A 51 -19.91 12.21 12.10
N SER A 52 -19.13 11.49 12.90
CA SER A 52 -18.44 12.02 14.08
C SER A 52 -17.01 11.52 14.09
N THR A 53 -16.07 12.37 14.47
CA THR A 53 -14.69 11.95 14.73
C THR A 53 -14.65 11.17 16.04
N VAL A 54 -14.23 9.90 15.97
CA VAL A 54 -14.03 9.04 17.15
C VAL A 54 -12.59 9.16 17.63
N PHE A 55 -11.64 8.84 16.75
CA PHE A 55 -10.20 8.96 17.01
C PHE A 55 -9.58 10.04 16.10
N SER A 56 -8.55 10.70 16.59
CA SER A 56 -7.77 11.69 15.83
C SER A 56 -6.29 11.58 16.16
N GLY A 57 -5.41 12.22 15.39
CA GLY A 57 -3.96 12.16 15.60
C GLY A 57 -3.29 10.85 15.13
N LEU A 58 -4.00 10.05 14.33
CA LEU A 58 -3.45 8.88 13.64
C LEU A 58 -2.64 9.32 12.41
N SER A 59 -1.61 8.57 12.08
CA SER A 59 -0.75 8.80 10.91
C SER A 59 -1.06 7.77 9.82
N ASN A 60 -1.72 8.19 8.74
CA ASN A 60 -2.10 7.33 7.60
C ASN A 60 -2.70 5.96 8.03
N PRO A 61 -3.81 5.93 8.78
CA PRO A 61 -4.44 4.67 9.17
C PRO A 61 -4.93 3.90 7.93
N THR A 62 -4.62 2.61 7.87
CA THR A 62 -4.91 1.73 6.72
C THR A 62 -5.96 0.68 7.04
N ASP A 63 -6.00 0.20 8.29
CA ASP A 63 -6.93 -0.82 8.75
C ASP A 63 -7.40 -0.59 10.20
N MET A 64 -8.58 -1.12 10.52
CA MET A 64 -9.18 -1.07 11.86
C MET A 64 -9.94 -2.37 12.13
N GLN A 65 -9.74 -2.94 13.31
CA GLN A 65 -10.45 -4.13 13.78
C GLN A 65 -11.01 -3.93 15.19
N PHE A 66 -12.23 -4.42 15.41
CA PHE A 66 -12.88 -4.43 16.72
C PHE A 66 -12.71 -5.80 17.36
N ALA A 67 -12.12 -5.85 18.54
CA ALA A 67 -12.08 -7.04 19.36
C ALA A 67 -13.43 -7.26 20.05
N SER A 68 -13.75 -8.52 20.35
CA SER A 68 -15.00 -8.89 21.05
C SER A 68 -15.09 -8.30 22.48
N ASP A 69 -13.93 -7.99 23.08
CA ASP A 69 -13.81 -7.37 24.41
C ASP A 69 -13.94 -5.83 24.40
N GLY A 70 -14.16 -5.23 23.24
CA GLY A 70 -14.39 -3.79 23.07
C GLY A 70 -13.15 -2.98 22.70
N ARG A 71 -11.96 -3.59 22.65
CA ARG A 71 -10.74 -2.93 22.16
C ARG A 71 -10.81 -2.69 20.65
N ILE A 72 -10.13 -1.64 20.19
CA ILE A 72 -10.05 -1.27 18.77
C ILE A 72 -8.58 -1.24 18.38
N PHE A 73 -8.21 -2.08 17.42
CA PHE A 73 -6.88 -2.10 16.82
C PHE A 73 -6.90 -1.24 15.56
N ILE A 74 -5.92 -0.36 15.40
CA ILE A 74 -5.73 0.48 14.22
C ILE A 74 -4.32 0.28 13.69
N ALA A 75 -4.21 -0.15 12.43
CA ALA A 75 -2.95 -0.19 11.70
C ALA A 75 -2.66 1.18 11.09
N GLU A 76 -1.45 1.68 11.31
CA GLU A 76 -0.88 2.81 10.59
C GLU A 76 0.03 2.29 9.49
N LYS A 77 -0.02 2.90 8.31
CA LYS A 77 0.69 2.46 7.10
C LYS A 77 2.18 2.20 7.31
N SER A 78 2.82 2.94 8.22
CA SER A 78 4.24 2.79 8.56
C SER A 78 4.59 1.48 9.26
N GLY A 79 3.62 0.70 9.74
CA GLY A 79 3.86 -0.54 10.47
C GLY A 79 3.61 -0.46 11.98
N LYS A 80 3.04 0.63 12.49
CA LYS A 80 2.58 0.68 13.89
C LYS A 80 1.16 0.16 14.00
N ILE A 81 0.89 -0.59 15.06
CA ILE A 81 -0.47 -1.01 15.43
C ILE A 81 -0.78 -0.37 16.77
N LYS A 82 -1.89 0.35 16.85
CA LYS A 82 -2.37 1.04 18.04
C LYS A 82 -3.63 0.37 18.56
N ILE A 83 -3.74 0.22 19.87
CA ILE A 83 -4.95 -0.23 20.56
C ILE A 83 -5.57 0.96 21.29
N PHE A 84 -6.87 1.11 21.10
CA PHE A 84 -7.74 1.93 21.93
C PHE A 84 -8.57 1.01 22.80
N ASP A 85 -8.67 1.30 24.10
CA ASP A 85 -9.40 0.43 25.03
C ASP A 85 -10.92 0.46 24.79
N ASN A 86 -11.43 1.53 24.17
CA ASN A 86 -12.82 1.71 23.78
C ASN A 86 -12.96 2.98 22.90
N LEU A 87 -14.18 3.29 22.44
CA LEU A 87 -14.48 4.45 21.59
C LEU A 87 -14.23 5.84 22.23
N THR A 88 -14.06 5.91 23.56
CA THR A 88 -13.78 7.16 24.28
C THR A 88 -12.31 7.32 24.68
N ASP A 89 -11.48 6.30 24.40
CA ASP A 89 -10.06 6.37 24.66
C ASP A 89 -9.40 7.41 23.73
N THR A 90 -8.60 8.28 24.34
CA THR A 90 -7.88 9.36 23.65
C THR A 90 -6.37 9.15 23.63
N THR A 91 -5.90 8.08 24.28
CA THR A 91 -4.48 7.78 24.51
C THR A 91 -4.20 6.33 24.14
N PRO A 92 -4.08 6.03 22.83
CA PRO A 92 -3.85 4.66 22.40
C PRO A 92 -2.51 4.11 22.88
N THR A 93 -2.49 2.80 23.13
CA THR A 93 -1.25 2.04 23.38
C THR A 93 -0.68 1.54 22.06
N VAL A 94 0.64 1.57 21.88
CA VAL A 94 1.28 0.89 20.74
C VAL A 94 1.37 -0.60 21.06
N PHE A 95 0.62 -1.40 20.30
CA PHE A 95 0.61 -2.86 20.40
C PHE A 95 1.87 -3.48 19.80
N ALA A 96 2.18 -3.09 18.55
CA ALA A 96 3.35 -3.55 17.81
C ALA A 96 3.94 -2.39 17.00
N ASP A 97 5.27 -2.44 16.83
CA ASP A 97 6.02 -1.51 16.00
C ASP A 97 6.88 -2.31 15.01
N LEU A 98 6.38 -2.42 13.78
CA LEU A 98 7.01 -3.16 12.68
C LEU A 98 7.73 -2.24 11.69
N GLN A 99 7.96 -0.97 12.04
CA GLN A 99 8.48 0.04 11.12
C GLN A 99 9.80 -0.36 10.43
N THR A 100 10.67 -1.10 11.13
CA THR A 100 11.93 -1.57 10.56
C THR A 100 11.74 -2.62 9.46
N SER A 101 10.63 -3.37 9.48
CA SER A 101 10.34 -4.43 8.50
C SER A 101 9.38 -3.97 7.40
N VAL A 102 8.69 -2.84 7.56
CA VAL A 102 7.65 -2.38 6.63
C VAL A 102 8.23 -1.35 5.67
N HIS A 103 8.08 -1.58 4.35
CA HIS A 103 8.39 -0.57 3.34
C HIS A 103 7.17 0.33 3.10
N ASN A 104 7.12 1.48 3.77
CA ASN A 104 6.02 2.45 3.72
C ASN A 104 6.23 3.49 2.61
N PHE A 105 6.18 3.03 1.35
CA PHE A 105 6.36 3.88 0.18
C PHE A 105 5.19 3.77 -0.81
N TRP A 106 4.51 4.89 -1.08
CA TRP A 106 3.35 4.99 -1.98
C TRP A 106 2.22 4.01 -1.63
N ASP A 107 1.86 3.05 -2.47
CA ASP A 107 0.78 2.10 -2.18
C ASP A 107 1.20 1.01 -1.17
N ARG A 108 2.49 0.91 -0.85
CA ARG A 108 3.06 -0.09 0.07
C ARG A 108 2.87 0.30 1.55
N GLY A 109 2.99 -0.66 2.45
CA GLY A 109 2.96 -0.45 3.89
C GLY A 109 2.33 -1.63 4.63
N LEU A 110 1.94 -1.41 5.88
CA LEU A 110 1.02 -2.30 6.60
C LEU A 110 -0.41 -2.02 6.13
N LEU A 111 -1.02 -2.93 5.36
CA LEU A 111 -2.32 -2.68 4.72
C LEU A 111 -3.43 -3.65 5.16
N GLY A 112 -3.08 -4.85 5.62
CA GLY A 112 -4.03 -5.82 6.15
C GLY A 112 -3.84 -6.06 7.64
N LEU A 113 -4.94 -6.06 8.38
CA LEU A 113 -5.01 -6.42 9.79
C LEU A 113 -6.25 -7.28 10.03
N ALA A 114 -6.09 -8.41 10.71
CA ALA A 114 -7.20 -9.22 11.20
C ALA A 114 -6.93 -9.66 12.64
N LEU A 115 -8.00 -9.82 13.43
CA LEU A 115 -7.92 -10.46 14.74
C LEU A 115 -8.37 -11.91 14.59
N ASP A 116 -7.83 -12.80 15.41
CA ASP A 116 -8.39 -14.14 15.54
C ASP A 116 -9.89 -14.06 15.87
N PRO A 117 -10.77 -14.88 15.26
CA PRO A 117 -12.20 -14.86 15.56
C PRO A 117 -12.53 -15.11 17.03
N ALA A 118 -11.65 -15.80 17.77
CA ALA A 118 -11.79 -16.06 19.20
C ALA A 118 -11.00 -15.06 20.07
N PHE A 119 -10.43 -13.99 19.51
CA PHE A 119 -9.75 -12.96 20.29
C PHE A 119 -10.71 -12.32 21.32
N PRO A 120 -10.33 -12.17 22.61
CA PRO A 120 -8.97 -12.32 23.15
C PRO A 120 -8.60 -13.70 23.72
N ASP A 121 -9.49 -14.69 23.66
CA ASP A 121 -9.22 -16.03 24.19
C ASP A 121 -8.12 -16.75 23.39
N ASP A 122 -8.14 -16.60 22.07
CA ASP A 122 -7.01 -16.88 21.19
C ASP A 122 -6.32 -15.55 20.84
N PRO A 123 -5.18 -15.20 21.50
CA PRO A 123 -4.66 -13.85 21.51
C PRO A 123 -3.81 -13.55 20.27
N TYR A 124 -4.26 -13.93 19.08
CA TYR A 124 -3.53 -13.75 17.83
C TYR A 124 -4.05 -12.57 16.99
N VAL A 125 -3.10 -11.82 16.44
CA VAL A 125 -3.31 -10.70 15.52
C VAL A 125 -2.54 -10.99 14.24
N TYR A 126 -3.18 -10.86 13.09
CA TYR A 126 -2.62 -11.18 11.79
C TYR A 126 -2.38 -9.90 10.98
N VAL A 127 -1.23 -9.83 10.33
CA VAL A 127 -0.80 -8.65 9.57
C VAL A 127 -0.35 -9.03 8.17
N LEU A 128 -0.70 -8.18 7.20
CA LEU A 128 -0.20 -8.26 5.83
C LEU A 128 0.45 -6.93 5.48
N TYR A 129 1.73 -6.99 5.14
CA TYR A 129 2.51 -5.80 4.86
C TYR A 129 3.55 -6.04 3.76
N THR A 130 4.00 -4.96 3.15
CA THR A 130 5.18 -4.99 2.27
C THR A 130 6.45 -5.02 3.07
N TYR A 131 7.17 -6.13 2.96
CA TYR A 131 8.39 -6.40 3.69
C TYR A 131 9.57 -5.66 3.04
N ASP A 132 10.24 -4.78 3.80
CA ASP A 132 11.38 -4.00 3.35
C ASP A 132 12.67 -4.84 3.26
N ALA A 133 12.59 -5.93 2.51
CA ALA A 133 13.72 -6.71 2.07
C ALA A 133 13.50 -7.13 0.63
N ASP A 134 14.59 -7.24 -0.12
CA ASP A 134 14.63 -8.02 -1.34
C ASP A 134 14.92 -9.49 -1.00
N PHE A 135 15.20 -10.31 -2.01
CA PHE A 135 15.62 -11.70 -1.81
C PHE A 135 17.00 -11.82 -1.10
N GLU A 136 17.64 -10.72 -0.68
CA GLU A 136 18.99 -10.66 -0.12
C GLU A 136 19.07 -9.85 1.21
N GLY A 137 18.91 -10.56 2.35
CA GLY A 137 19.29 -10.05 3.66
C GLY A 137 18.14 -9.53 4.54
N PRO A 138 18.45 -9.05 5.76
CA PRO A 138 17.44 -8.59 6.70
C PRO A 138 16.98 -7.16 6.38
N PRO A 139 15.76 -6.77 6.78
CA PRO A 139 15.24 -5.42 6.63
C PRO A 139 15.91 -4.45 7.63
N PRO A 140 15.86 -3.12 7.37
CA PRO A 140 15.31 -2.51 6.16
C PRO A 140 16.36 -2.51 5.04
N HIS A 141 15.96 -2.91 3.83
CA HIS A 141 16.79 -2.80 2.64
C HIS A 141 16.74 -1.38 2.07
N TRP A 142 15.54 -0.81 1.91
CA TRP A 142 15.33 0.50 1.29
C TRP A 142 15.04 1.63 2.29
N ASP A 143 14.63 1.30 3.52
CA ASP A 143 14.32 2.24 4.63
C ASP A 143 13.33 3.33 4.21
N ASP A 144 12.15 2.90 3.74
CA ASP A 144 11.08 3.75 3.21
C ASP A 144 11.46 4.63 1.99
N GLN A 145 12.66 4.46 1.43
CA GLN A 145 13.10 5.19 0.24
C GLN A 145 13.01 4.32 -1.01
N CYS A 146 13.19 4.97 -2.16
CA CYS A 146 13.52 4.29 -3.40
C CYS A 146 14.46 5.20 -4.20
N PRO A 147 15.79 5.08 -4.02
CA PRO A 147 16.76 5.97 -4.62
C PRO A 147 16.71 5.89 -6.15
N ASP A 148 17.24 6.90 -6.84
CA ASP A 148 17.34 6.92 -8.31
C ASP A 148 18.83 6.97 -8.69
N PRO A 149 19.44 5.85 -9.12
CA PRO A 149 18.84 4.53 -9.40
C PRO A 149 18.52 3.69 -8.13
N PRO A 150 17.63 2.66 -8.21
CA PRO A 150 16.92 2.18 -9.42
C PRO A 150 15.71 3.04 -9.83
N GLY A 151 15.16 3.83 -8.91
CA GLY A 151 14.07 4.77 -9.13
C GLY A 151 12.70 4.10 -9.15
N ALA A 152 11.78 4.62 -8.32
CA ALA A 152 10.44 4.07 -8.09
C ALA A 152 9.58 3.86 -9.35
N THR A 153 9.88 4.57 -10.44
CA THR A 153 9.13 4.51 -11.71
C THR A 153 9.99 4.12 -12.90
N LYS A 154 11.27 3.81 -12.69
CA LYS A 154 12.20 3.37 -13.72
C LYS A 154 12.45 1.87 -13.57
N ASP A 155 13.38 1.48 -12.71
CA ASP A 155 13.73 0.07 -12.51
C ASP A 155 13.06 -0.55 -11.27
N GLY A 156 12.47 0.27 -10.40
CA GLY A 156 11.71 -0.20 -9.24
C GLY A 156 12.61 -0.60 -8.06
N CYS A 157 12.05 -0.54 -6.86
CA CYS A 157 12.70 -1.00 -5.63
C CYS A 157 11.99 -2.27 -5.18
N VAL A 158 12.63 -3.41 -5.43
CA VAL A 158 12.01 -4.71 -5.19
C VAL A 158 11.82 -4.93 -3.69
N VAL A 159 10.61 -5.37 -3.34
CA VAL A 159 10.22 -5.79 -2.00
C VAL A 159 9.34 -7.02 -2.12
N LEU A 160 9.14 -7.71 -1.00
CA LEU A 160 8.21 -8.84 -0.90
C LEU A 160 6.93 -8.43 -0.17
N GLY A 161 5.88 -9.24 -0.28
CA GLY A 161 4.77 -9.22 0.67
C GLY A 161 5.04 -10.21 1.79
N ARG A 162 4.56 -9.89 2.99
CA ARG A 162 4.66 -10.78 4.15
C ARG A 162 3.35 -10.84 4.91
N LEU A 163 2.91 -12.06 5.18
CA LEU A 163 1.80 -12.40 6.04
C LEU A 163 2.34 -13.02 7.33
N SER A 164 1.98 -12.45 8.47
CA SER A 164 2.48 -12.88 9.76
C SER A 164 1.39 -12.92 10.84
N ARG A 165 1.66 -13.72 11.87
CA ARG A 165 0.90 -13.82 13.11
C ARG A 165 1.71 -13.21 14.26
N LEU A 166 1.05 -12.40 15.07
CA LEU A 166 1.57 -11.75 16.27
C LEU A 166 0.79 -12.24 17.48
N GLU A 167 1.46 -12.53 18.59
CA GLU A 167 0.83 -12.95 19.84
C GLU A 167 0.64 -11.75 20.77
N ALA A 168 -0.52 -11.64 21.39
CA ALA A 168 -0.86 -10.56 22.32
C ALA A 168 -0.77 -11.03 23.78
N SER A 169 -0.31 -10.14 24.66
CA SER A 169 -0.54 -10.24 26.09
C SER A 169 -1.07 -8.89 26.58
N GLY A 170 -2.37 -8.84 26.86
CA GLY A 170 -3.06 -7.57 27.07
C GLY A 170 -2.96 -6.69 25.82
N ASN A 171 -2.47 -5.46 25.98
CA ASN A 171 -2.37 -4.45 24.91
C ASN A 171 -0.98 -4.40 24.23
N ALA A 172 -0.14 -5.41 24.42
CA ALA A 172 1.20 -5.46 23.84
C ALA A 172 1.41 -6.77 23.07
N MET A 173 2.17 -6.70 21.98
CA MET A 173 2.73 -7.87 21.33
C MET A 173 3.76 -8.53 22.26
N VAL A 174 3.75 -9.86 22.31
CA VAL A 174 4.74 -10.69 23.00
C VAL A 174 5.34 -11.70 22.04
N GLY A 175 6.52 -12.21 22.40
CA GLY A 175 7.25 -13.15 21.56
C GLY A 175 7.83 -12.50 20.30
N GLN A 176 8.11 -13.33 19.31
CA GLN A 176 8.59 -12.90 17.99
C GLN A 176 7.44 -12.97 16.98
N GLU A 177 7.54 -12.16 15.93
CA GLU A 177 6.68 -12.30 14.76
C GLU A 177 6.81 -13.71 14.17
N GLN A 178 5.69 -14.38 13.98
CA GLN A 178 5.64 -15.66 13.26
C GLN A 178 5.27 -15.39 11.80
N VAL A 179 6.24 -15.53 10.90
CA VAL A 179 6.01 -15.44 9.46
C VAL A 179 5.24 -16.67 8.99
N LEU A 180 4.11 -16.45 8.32
CA LEU A 180 3.30 -17.49 7.69
C LEU A 180 3.64 -17.64 6.21
N ILE A 181 3.77 -16.52 5.50
CA ILE A 181 4.08 -16.47 4.06
C ILE A 181 4.94 -15.24 3.75
N GLU A 182 5.93 -15.43 2.88
CA GLU A 182 6.74 -14.39 2.27
C GLU A 182 6.95 -14.74 0.79
N ASP A 183 6.39 -13.95 -0.12
CA ASP A 183 6.35 -14.22 -1.58
C ASP A 183 6.08 -12.88 -2.30
N TRP A 184 4.97 -12.70 -3.04
CA TRP A 184 4.43 -11.41 -3.51
C TRP A 184 5.49 -10.39 -3.97
N CYS A 185 6.25 -10.76 -5.02
CA CYS A 185 7.34 -9.93 -5.49
C CYS A 185 6.81 -8.64 -6.11
N GLN A 186 7.19 -7.51 -5.53
CA GLN A 186 6.75 -6.19 -5.97
C GLN A 186 7.94 -5.37 -6.46
N GLN A 187 8.13 -5.35 -7.77
CA GLN A 187 9.13 -4.48 -8.39
C GLN A 187 8.77 -3.00 -8.22
N TYR A 188 7.50 -2.64 -8.39
CA TYR A 188 7.03 -1.27 -8.35
C TYR A 188 6.23 -0.96 -7.08
N PRO A 189 6.17 0.30 -6.62
CA PRO A 189 5.44 0.69 -5.42
C PRO A 189 3.96 1.00 -5.68
N SER A 190 3.38 0.30 -6.65
CA SER A 190 1.97 0.33 -7.02
C SER A 190 1.42 -1.08 -7.02
N HIS A 191 0.10 -1.21 -6.84
CA HIS A 191 -0.59 -2.50 -6.89
C HIS A 191 -0.01 -3.51 -5.89
N SER A 192 0.18 -3.01 -4.67
CA SER A 192 0.79 -3.74 -3.58
C SER A 192 -0.12 -4.88 -3.07
N ILE A 193 0.22 -5.43 -1.91
CA ILE A 193 -0.66 -6.31 -1.14
C ILE A 193 -1.99 -5.61 -0.78
N GLY A 194 -2.93 -6.36 -0.21
CA GLY A 194 -4.27 -5.85 0.06
C GLY A 194 -4.77 -6.16 1.47
N SER A 195 -5.85 -6.92 1.54
CA SER A 195 -6.66 -7.10 2.75
C SER A 195 -6.42 -8.45 3.40
N LEU A 196 -6.69 -8.52 4.70
CA LEU A 196 -6.87 -9.76 5.45
C LEU A 196 -8.30 -9.87 5.95
N ALA A 197 -8.83 -11.09 5.98
CA ALA A 197 -10.07 -11.40 6.70
C ALA A 197 -10.14 -12.89 7.05
N PHE A 198 -10.80 -13.19 8.16
CA PHE A 198 -11.24 -14.55 8.45
C PHE A 198 -12.56 -14.86 7.74
N GLY A 199 -12.67 -16.06 7.19
CA GLY A 199 -13.96 -16.63 6.76
C GLY A 199 -14.66 -17.32 7.92
N GLU A 200 -15.95 -17.64 7.72
CA GLU A 200 -16.75 -18.43 8.68
C GLU A 200 -16.24 -19.87 8.85
N ASP A 201 -15.43 -20.32 7.91
CA ASP A 201 -14.72 -21.61 7.93
C ASP A 201 -13.46 -21.61 8.82
N GLY A 202 -13.12 -20.47 9.42
CA GLY A 202 -11.91 -20.31 10.25
C GLY A 202 -10.62 -20.19 9.44
N ALA A 203 -10.70 -20.12 8.11
CA ALA A 203 -9.53 -19.88 7.27
C ALA A 203 -9.18 -18.40 7.23
N LEU A 204 -7.89 -18.10 7.06
CA LEU A 204 -7.40 -16.75 6.83
C LEU A 204 -7.29 -16.51 5.31
N TYR A 205 -7.87 -15.42 4.85
CA TYR A 205 -7.85 -14.99 3.46
C TYR A 205 -6.95 -13.76 3.32
N ALA A 206 -6.11 -13.75 2.30
CA ALA A 206 -5.26 -12.61 1.97
C ALA A 206 -5.34 -12.27 0.48
N SER A 207 -5.36 -10.98 0.14
CA SER A 207 -5.29 -10.52 -1.24
C SER A 207 -3.98 -9.80 -1.54
N ALA A 208 -3.50 -9.92 -2.77
CA ALA A 208 -2.40 -9.12 -3.27
C ALA A 208 -2.60 -8.72 -4.73
N GLY A 209 -2.06 -7.55 -5.08
CA GLY A 209 -1.98 -7.07 -6.45
C GLY A 209 -0.80 -7.67 -7.21
N ASP A 210 -0.63 -7.22 -8.44
CA ASP A 210 0.39 -7.71 -9.38
C ASP A 210 1.78 -7.07 -9.16
N GLY A 211 1.91 -6.10 -8.27
CA GLY A 211 3.17 -5.38 -8.00
C GLY A 211 3.75 -4.65 -9.22
N ALA A 212 2.92 -4.42 -10.24
CA ALA A 212 3.36 -3.96 -11.56
C ALA A 212 3.38 -2.43 -11.68
N SER A 213 4.10 -1.93 -12.68
CA SER A 213 4.11 -0.51 -13.01
C SER A 213 2.74 -0.03 -13.50
N PHE A 214 2.36 1.17 -13.08
CA PHE A 214 1.25 1.93 -13.67
C PHE A 214 1.68 2.81 -14.85
N ASN A 215 2.99 3.03 -15.04
CA ASN A 215 3.50 4.00 -16.02
C ASN A 215 3.63 3.44 -17.43
N PHE A 216 3.76 2.13 -17.58
CA PHE A 216 3.95 1.47 -18.88
C PHE A 216 3.40 0.04 -18.83
N PRO A 217 3.18 -0.60 -19.99
CA PRO A 217 2.84 -2.02 -20.05
C PRO A 217 3.98 -2.86 -19.48
N ASP A 218 3.80 -3.33 -18.25
CA ASP A 218 4.81 -4.06 -17.50
C ASP A 218 4.58 -5.56 -17.63
N TYR A 219 5.58 -6.22 -18.19
CA TYR A 219 5.64 -7.67 -18.38
C TYR A 219 6.96 -8.23 -17.80
N GLY A 220 7.58 -7.54 -16.83
CA GLY A 220 8.84 -7.93 -16.20
C GLY A 220 10.11 -7.50 -16.95
N GLN A 221 10.00 -6.54 -17.87
CA GLN A 221 11.10 -6.17 -18.79
C GLN A 221 12.12 -5.17 -18.26
N LYS A 222 11.96 -4.73 -17.02
CA LYS A 222 12.74 -3.67 -16.37
C LYS A 222 13.47 -4.21 -15.15
N GLY A 223 14.27 -3.35 -14.52
CA GLY A 223 15.03 -3.69 -13.32
C GLY A 223 16.52 -3.62 -13.55
N THR A 224 17.26 -3.47 -12.44
CA THR A 224 18.70 -3.61 -12.39
C THR A 224 19.05 -4.53 -11.21
N PRO A 225 19.31 -5.84 -11.43
CA PRO A 225 19.30 -6.54 -12.72
C PRO A 225 17.89 -6.59 -13.35
N ARG A 226 17.82 -6.81 -14.68
CA ARG A 226 16.54 -6.99 -15.37
C ARG A 226 15.78 -8.17 -14.77
N ASN A 227 14.45 -8.14 -14.84
CA ASN A 227 13.60 -9.20 -14.30
C ASN A 227 13.97 -9.60 -12.86
N PRO A 228 13.98 -8.67 -11.90
CA PRO A 228 14.52 -8.95 -10.57
C PRO A 228 13.60 -9.83 -9.71
N CYS A 229 12.37 -10.11 -10.17
CA CYS A 229 11.44 -11.03 -9.53
C CYS A 229 11.58 -12.48 -10.05
N ASP A 230 12.57 -12.76 -10.89
CA ASP A 230 12.80 -14.10 -11.47
C ASP A 230 11.62 -14.66 -12.28
N ASP A 231 10.79 -13.77 -12.87
CA ASP A 231 9.59 -14.17 -13.61
C ASP A 231 9.95 -15.07 -14.81
N PRO A 232 9.20 -16.12 -15.16
CA PRO A 232 9.48 -16.94 -16.35
C PRO A 232 9.23 -16.14 -17.65
N PRO A 233 9.78 -16.59 -18.80
CA PRO A 233 10.54 -17.82 -19.03
C PRO A 233 12.05 -17.65 -18.85
N THR A 234 12.52 -16.45 -18.46
CA THR A 234 13.94 -16.15 -18.27
C THR A 234 14.19 -15.82 -16.81
N GLY A 235 15.25 -16.30 -16.17
CA GLY A 235 15.51 -15.90 -14.78
C GLY A 235 16.00 -14.46 -14.59
N VAL A 236 16.43 -14.13 -13.37
CA VAL A 236 17.05 -12.84 -13.02
C VAL A 236 18.16 -12.46 -14.00
N GLY A 237 18.12 -11.22 -14.48
CA GLY A 237 19.00 -10.66 -15.52
C GLY A 237 18.54 -10.96 -16.96
N GLY A 238 17.54 -11.81 -17.13
CA GLY A 238 16.97 -12.21 -18.41
C GLY A 238 16.17 -11.10 -19.10
N ASN A 239 15.96 -11.27 -20.42
CA ASN A 239 15.10 -10.38 -21.20
C ASN A 239 13.72 -11.00 -21.37
N GLN A 240 12.74 -10.44 -20.68
CA GLN A 240 11.34 -10.74 -20.90
C GLN A 240 10.87 -10.23 -22.27
N THR A 241 10.14 -11.06 -23.02
CA THR A 241 9.57 -10.73 -24.34
C THR A 241 8.16 -11.30 -24.52
N PRO A 242 7.16 -10.49 -24.86
CA PRO A 242 5.84 -10.99 -25.23
C PRO A 242 5.90 -11.83 -26.52
N PRO A 243 4.99 -12.81 -26.69
CA PRO A 243 3.83 -13.09 -25.84
C PRO A 243 4.11 -14.05 -24.68
N THR A 244 5.35 -14.51 -24.50
CA THR A 244 5.70 -15.55 -23.52
C THR A 244 6.19 -15.00 -22.18
N ALA A 245 6.32 -13.69 -22.03
CA ALA A 245 6.69 -13.08 -20.76
C ALA A 245 5.57 -13.23 -19.74
N GLU A 246 5.91 -13.44 -18.46
CA GLU A 246 4.92 -13.69 -17.40
C GLU A 246 5.11 -12.75 -16.20
N GLY A 247 6.08 -11.83 -16.26
CA GLY A 247 6.35 -10.87 -15.20
C GLY A 247 5.42 -9.66 -15.14
N GLY A 248 5.69 -8.76 -14.19
CA GLY A 248 4.95 -7.52 -14.03
C GLY A 248 3.45 -7.78 -13.86
N ALA A 249 2.61 -7.19 -14.72
CA ALA A 249 1.16 -7.34 -14.61
C ALA A 249 0.66 -8.76 -14.92
N LEU A 250 1.49 -9.58 -15.56
CA LEU A 250 1.14 -10.93 -15.97
C LEU A 250 1.27 -11.95 -14.83
N ARG A 251 1.91 -11.59 -13.70
CA ARG A 251 1.90 -12.42 -12.48
C ARG A 251 0.49 -12.71 -11.97
N SER A 252 -0.47 -11.80 -12.22
CA SER A 252 -1.89 -12.05 -11.93
C SER A 252 -2.48 -13.26 -12.68
N GLN A 253 -1.78 -13.77 -13.69
CA GLN A 253 -2.18 -14.89 -14.53
C GLN A 253 -1.20 -16.07 -14.47
N ASP A 254 -0.30 -16.08 -13.50
CA ASP A 254 0.80 -17.04 -13.38
C ASP A 254 0.33 -18.50 -13.47
N ILE A 255 -0.74 -18.84 -12.74
CA ILE A 255 -1.33 -20.20 -12.74
C ILE A 255 -1.89 -20.69 -14.10
N ARG A 256 -1.84 -19.86 -15.15
CA ARG A 256 -2.22 -20.26 -16.51
C ARG A 256 -1.09 -20.99 -17.24
N THR A 257 0.12 -20.93 -16.71
CA THR A 257 1.28 -21.71 -17.12
C THR A 257 1.64 -22.65 -15.96
N SER A 258 2.46 -23.66 -16.23
CA SER A 258 2.78 -24.72 -15.25
C SER A 258 4.23 -25.19 -15.36
N SER A 259 5.10 -24.34 -15.91
CA SER A 259 6.49 -24.71 -16.21
C SER A 259 7.46 -24.29 -15.10
N ASP A 260 6.97 -23.57 -14.11
CA ASP A 260 7.71 -22.92 -13.04
C ASP A 260 6.80 -22.73 -11.81
N PRO A 261 7.38 -22.41 -10.64
CA PRO A 261 6.60 -22.22 -9.42
C PRO A 261 5.71 -20.97 -9.50
N ALA A 262 4.45 -21.11 -9.11
CA ALA A 262 3.51 -20.00 -9.06
C ALA A 262 3.88 -19.01 -7.95
N SER A 263 3.78 -17.72 -8.27
CA SER A 263 3.72 -16.61 -7.33
C SER A 263 2.30 -16.42 -6.77
N LEU A 264 2.20 -15.71 -5.65
CA LEU A 264 0.92 -15.32 -5.04
C LEU A 264 0.43 -13.93 -5.49
N ASP A 265 1.17 -13.27 -6.37
CA ASP A 265 0.85 -11.96 -6.94
C ASP A 265 -0.46 -12.00 -7.75
N GLY A 266 -1.29 -10.97 -7.58
CA GLY A 266 -2.58 -10.86 -8.26
C GLY A 266 -3.60 -11.94 -7.92
N ALA A 267 -3.50 -12.53 -6.73
CA ALA A 267 -4.39 -13.59 -6.25
C ALA A 267 -5.08 -13.25 -4.91
N ILE A 268 -6.12 -14.02 -4.61
CA ILE A 268 -6.62 -14.23 -3.25
C ILE A 268 -6.20 -15.64 -2.84
N ILE A 269 -5.55 -15.73 -1.69
CA ILE A 269 -5.19 -16.99 -1.04
C ILE A 269 -6.12 -17.30 0.13
N ARG A 270 -6.28 -18.59 0.42
CA ARG A 270 -6.99 -19.11 1.60
C ARG A 270 -6.10 -20.12 2.32
N VAL A 271 -5.76 -19.83 3.56
CA VAL A 271 -4.73 -20.57 4.32
C VAL A 271 -5.15 -20.88 5.74
N ASN A 272 -4.54 -21.91 6.31
CA ASN A 272 -4.61 -22.22 7.72
C ASN A 272 -3.87 -21.11 8.51
N PRO A 273 -4.51 -20.49 9.51
CA PRO A 273 -3.95 -19.34 10.23
C PRO A 273 -2.75 -19.69 11.12
N ASP A 274 -2.59 -20.95 11.54
CA ASP A 274 -1.48 -21.39 12.38
C ASP A 274 -0.18 -21.62 11.58
N THR A 275 -0.32 -22.05 10.33
CA THR A 275 0.78 -22.60 9.54
C THR A 275 1.03 -21.90 8.21
N GLY A 276 0.08 -21.12 7.70
CA GLY A 276 0.15 -20.56 6.34
C GLY A 276 0.01 -21.60 5.23
N ALA A 277 -0.29 -22.87 5.55
CA ALA A 277 -0.52 -23.93 4.57
C ALA A 277 -1.89 -23.78 3.90
N ALA A 278 -2.00 -24.26 2.66
CA ALA A 278 -3.27 -24.40 1.98
C ALA A 278 -4.22 -25.35 2.74
N LEU A 279 -5.52 -25.06 2.69
CA LEU A 279 -6.52 -25.99 3.21
C LEU A 279 -6.83 -27.09 2.17
N PRO A 280 -7.14 -28.34 2.61
CA PRO A 280 -7.34 -29.48 1.71
C PRO A 280 -8.48 -29.37 0.69
N ASP A 281 -9.43 -28.47 0.95
CA ASP A 281 -10.60 -28.17 0.12
C ASP A 281 -10.40 -26.97 -0.81
N ASN A 282 -9.20 -26.37 -0.84
CA ASN A 282 -8.88 -25.33 -1.81
C ASN A 282 -8.97 -25.87 -3.26
N PRO A 283 -9.39 -25.07 -4.25
CA PRO A 283 -9.66 -25.53 -5.62
C PRO A 283 -8.45 -26.19 -6.31
N LEU A 284 -7.23 -25.77 -5.95
CA LEU A 284 -5.98 -26.22 -6.55
C LEU A 284 -5.14 -27.07 -5.59
N TYR A 285 -5.73 -27.61 -4.52
CA TYR A 285 -5.00 -28.36 -3.49
C TYR A 285 -4.26 -29.60 -4.03
N SER A 286 -4.69 -30.17 -5.16
CA SER A 286 -4.01 -31.30 -5.81
C SER A 286 -2.72 -30.93 -6.54
N SER A 287 -2.39 -29.64 -6.67
CA SER A 287 -1.15 -29.20 -7.29
C SER A 287 0.06 -29.70 -6.52
N THR A 288 1.20 -29.88 -7.19
CA THR A 288 2.49 -30.10 -6.53
C THR A 288 3.13 -28.81 -6.04
N ASP A 289 2.62 -27.66 -6.48
CA ASP A 289 3.08 -26.34 -6.08
C ASP A 289 2.32 -25.84 -4.84
N PRO A 290 3.02 -25.58 -3.71
CA PRO A 290 2.39 -25.06 -2.51
C PRO A 290 1.65 -23.72 -2.69
N ASN A 291 2.13 -22.83 -3.56
CA ASN A 291 1.48 -21.54 -3.83
C ASN A 291 0.19 -21.72 -4.62
N GLU A 292 0.19 -22.55 -5.66
CA GLU A 292 -1.06 -22.89 -6.35
C GLU A 292 -2.10 -23.46 -5.38
N GLN A 293 -1.70 -24.38 -4.49
CA GLN A 293 -2.61 -24.96 -3.50
C GLN A 293 -3.31 -23.90 -2.63
N ARG A 294 -2.69 -22.73 -2.39
CA ARG A 294 -3.25 -21.65 -1.57
C ARG A 294 -4.24 -20.77 -2.34
N ILE A 295 -4.13 -20.70 -3.66
CA ILE A 295 -4.88 -19.76 -4.50
C ILE A 295 -6.34 -20.22 -4.66
N ILE A 296 -7.27 -19.31 -4.38
CA ILE A 296 -8.71 -19.52 -4.58
C ILE A 296 -9.31 -18.61 -5.66
N ALA A 297 -8.62 -17.53 -6.00
CA ALA A 297 -8.96 -16.63 -7.09
C ALA A 297 -7.69 -15.95 -7.60
N HIS A 298 -7.63 -15.67 -8.90
CA HIS A 298 -6.49 -15.02 -9.55
C HIS A 298 -6.98 -14.06 -10.65
N GLY A 299 -6.06 -13.34 -11.29
CA GLY A 299 -6.37 -12.34 -12.31
C GLY A 299 -6.64 -10.95 -11.74
N LEU A 300 -6.29 -10.72 -10.47
CA LEU A 300 -6.52 -9.47 -9.78
C LEU A 300 -5.34 -8.53 -10.00
N ARG A 301 -5.62 -7.29 -10.41
CA ARG A 301 -4.56 -6.31 -10.62
C ARG A 301 -4.20 -5.56 -9.33
N ASN A 302 -5.21 -5.08 -8.62
CA ASN A 302 -5.03 -4.26 -7.42
C ASN A 302 -6.19 -4.44 -6.42
N PRO A 303 -6.32 -5.62 -5.79
CA PRO A 303 -7.42 -5.95 -4.89
C PRO A 303 -7.19 -5.40 -3.47
N PHE A 304 -7.19 -4.07 -3.33
CA PHE A 304 -6.93 -3.37 -2.05
C PHE A 304 -7.77 -3.88 -0.88
N ARG A 305 -9.10 -3.95 -1.06
CA ARG A 305 -10.04 -4.41 -0.02
C ARG A 305 -11.04 -5.40 -0.60
N PHE A 306 -11.23 -6.50 0.11
CA PHE A 306 -12.36 -7.40 -0.09
C PHE A 306 -13.13 -7.53 1.22
N THR A 307 -14.35 -8.02 1.13
CA THR A 307 -15.15 -8.37 2.30
C THR A 307 -15.72 -9.78 2.10
N VAL A 308 -15.81 -10.52 3.20
CA VAL A 308 -16.50 -11.80 3.27
C VAL A 308 -17.98 -11.49 3.48
N ARG A 309 -18.84 -12.03 2.63
CA ARG A 309 -20.29 -11.93 2.85
C ARG A 309 -20.70 -12.89 3.99
N PRO A 310 -21.39 -12.41 5.04
CA PRO A 310 -21.92 -13.29 6.08
C PRO A 310 -22.92 -14.31 5.52
N ASP A 311 -23.07 -15.44 6.22
CA ASP A 311 -24.01 -16.53 5.93
C ASP A 311 -23.80 -17.18 4.56
N THR A 312 -22.56 -17.16 4.07
CA THR A 312 -22.14 -17.90 2.87
C THR A 312 -20.95 -18.77 3.22
N ASP A 313 -20.98 -20.03 2.78
CA ASP A 313 -20.04 -21.09 3.15
C ASP A 313 -18.60 -20.90 2.65
N GLY A 314 -18.20 -19.66 2.31
CA GLY A 314 -16.85 -19.34 1.82
C GLY A 314 -16.50 -19.93 0.45
N SER A 315 -17.37 -20.76 -0.15
CA SER A 315 -17.08 -21.51 -1.37
C SER A 315 -17.25 -20.65 -2.63
N GLY A 316 -16.23 -19.85 -2.96
CA GLY A 316 -15.98 -19.26 -4.29
C GLY A 316 -16.96 -18.22 -4.84
N SER A 317 -18.20 -18.14 -4.33
CA SER A 317 -19.25 -17.21 -4.78
C SER A 317 -19.53 -16.07 -3.79
N ALA A 318 -18.76 -16.03 -2.70
CA ALA A 318 -19.04 -15.25 -1.48
C ALA A 318 -18.15 -14.00 -1.29
N MET A 319 -17.07 -13.88 -2.06
CA MET A 319 -16.08 -12.82 -1.90
C MET A 319 -16.30 -11.71 -2.91
N SER A 320 -16.57 -10.49 -2.43
CA SER A 320 -16.61 -9.30 -3.28
C SER A 320 -15.34 -8.49 -3.07
N ALA A 321 -14.49 -8.43 -4.09
CA ALA A 321 -13.35 -7.51 -4.14
C ALA A 321 -13.81 -6.14 -4.64
N GLY A 322 -13.66 -5.10 -3.83
CA GLY A 322 -14.03 -3.73 -4.18
C GLY A 322 -12.80 -2.91 -4.55
N VAL A 323 -12.83 -2.23 -5.69
CA VAL A 323 -11.87 -1.15 -5.99
C VAL A 323 -12.37 0.11 -5.31
N TYR A 324 -11.88 0.40 -4.10
CA TYR A 324 -12.04 1.73 -3.52
C TYR A 324 -11.05 2.68 -4.20
N GLY A 325 -11.50 3.31 -5.28
CA GLY A 325 -10.73 4.36 -5.95
C GLY A 325 -10.49 5.54 -5.01
N LYS A 326 -9.22 5.92 -4.84
CA LYS A 326 -8.85 7.24 -4.29
C LYS A 326 -9.56 8.30 -5.15
N LYS A 327 -10.39 9.14 -4.51
CA LYS A 327 -10.83 10.41 -5.11
C LYS A 327 -9.74 11.45 -4.94
#